data_AF-A0A6G2S0E4-F1
#
_entry.id   AF-A0A6G2S0E4-F1
#
_cell.length_a   1.000
_cell.length_b   1.000
_cell.length_c   1.000
_cell.angle_alpha   90.00
_cell.angle_beta   90.00
_cell.angle_gamma   90.00
#
_symmetry.space_group_name_H-M   'P 1'
#
loop_
_entity.id
_entity.type
_entity.pdbx_description
1 polymer ?
#
loop_
_entity_poly.entity_id
_entity_poly.type
_entity_poly.pdbx_seq_one_letter_code
_entity_poly.pdbx_strand_id
1 'polypeptide(L)'
;MGDAQKIINTAKAEVGYHEGRSNGHWNNWQKYSPAVPGLEWSQNQAWCATFISWCAMKAGLAGLYPRTASCATGVAWFKARNRFSEYPAVGAQVFFGPGGGSHTGLVYAFDGDFVYTVEGNTNGDGSAEGDGVYLKKRQRRSSYVYGYGYPAFAEGVDSAAPAWKDKKPTAAKPSTAIVSLASGVKPGVRHPQVRELQRLLIAAGYGPIRGAVTDYYGANTQAAVNRFHLKNPQYMSRGTTYDPAIGNAGFIGLQKQAGRR
;
A
#
# COMPACT_ATOMS: atom_id res chain seq x y z
N MET A 1 -7.72 2.86 -5.34
CA MET A 1 -6.75 2.92 -4.22
C MET A 1 -5.64 3.86 -4.65
N GLY A 2 -5.28 4.86 -3.83
CA GLY A 2 -4.21 5.81 -4.16
C GLY A 2 -2.85 5.10 -4.29
N ASP A 3 -1.94 5.72 -5.03
CA ASP A 3 -0.61 5.21 -5.34
C ASP A 3 0.23 4.99 -4.08
N ALA A 4 0.17 5.92 -3.11
CA ALA A 4 0.84 5.74 -1.82
C ALA A 4 0.40 4.44 -1.13
N GLN A 5 -0.91 4.16 -1.12
CA GLN A 5 -1.44 2.95 -0.49
C GLN A 5 -1.10 1.68 -1.28
N LYS A 6 -0.99 1.76 -2.62
CA LYS A 6 -0.57 0.60 -3.45
C LYS A 6 0.81 0.13 -3.03
N ILE A 7 1.81 1.02 -3.04
CA ILE A 7 3.18 0.63 -2.69
C ILE A 7 3.32 0.23 -1.21
N ILE A 8 2.61 0.90 -0.31
CA ILE A 8 2.60 0.52 1.12
C ILE A 8 2.05 -0.89 1.29
N ASN A 9 0.97 -1.25 0.59
CA ASN A 9 0.41 -2.61 0.66
C ASN A 9 1.35 -3.64 0.05
N THR A 10 2.00 -3.30 -1.08
CA THR A 10 3.02 -4.15 -1.69
C THR A 10 4.18 -4.41 -0.73
N ALA A 11 4.71 -3.38 -0.08
CA ALA A 11 5.81 -3.54 0.88
C ALA A 11 5.36 -4.31 2.13
N LYS A 12 4.18 -4.01 2.70
CA LYS A 12 3.66 -4.70 3.89
C LYS A 12 3.41 -6.18 3.66
N ALA A 13 3.07 -6.59 2.44
CA ALA A 13 2.88 -8.00 2.08
C ALA A 13 4.19 -8.80 2.16
N GLU A 14 5.34 -8.13 2.19
CA GLU A 14 6.67 -8.75 2.29
C GLU A 14 7.19 -8.84 3.72
N VAL A 15 6.52 -8.24 4.71
CA VAL A 15 6.96 -8.32 6.12
C VAL A 15 7.03 -9.78 6.57
N GLY A 16 8.19 -10.16 7.12
CA GLY A 16 8.50 -11.54 7.49
C GLY A 16 9.18 -12.37 6.39
N TYR A 17 9.39 -11.81 5.20
CA TYR A 17 10.29 -12.40 4.21
C TYR A 17 11.74 -12.37 4.71
N HIS A 18 12.46 -13.46 4.51
CA HIS A 18 13.88 -13.59 4.80
C HIS A 18 14.69 -13.91 3.55
N GLU A 19 15.92 -13.41 3.51
CA GLU A 19 16.91 -13.77 2.50
C GLU A 19 17.46 -15.19 2.70
N GLY A 20 18.30 -15.64 1.78
CA GLY A 20 19.00 -16.92 1.86
C GLY A 20 20.01 -16.95 3.01
N ARG A 21 20.30 -18.17 3.46
CA ARG A 21 21.29 -18.42 4.52
C ARG A 21 22.28 -19.47 4.06
N SER A 22 23.56 -19.23 4.27
CA SER A 22 24.65 -20.16 3.92
C SER A 22 25.77 -20.09 4.96
N ASN A 23 26.34 -21.24 5.33
CA ASN A 23 27.41 -21.34 6.33
C ASN A 23 27.11 -20.61 7.65
N GLY A 24 25.84 -20.59 8.07
CA GLY A 24 25.41 -19.92 9.30
C GLY A 24 25.10 -18.42 9.16
N HIS A 25 25.44 -17.79 8.04
CA HIS A 25 25.28 -16.35 7.80
C HIS A 25 24.19 -16.02 6.77
N TRP A 26 23.61 -14.84 6.89
CA TRP A 26 22.71 -14.30 5.87
C TRP A 26 23.55 -13.85 4.67
N ASN A 27 23.16 -14.30 3.47
CA ASN A 27 24.02 -14.19 2.28
C ASN A 27 23.50 -13.20 1.24
N ASN A 28 22.49 -12.39 1.59
CA ASN A 28 21.81 -11.44 0.73
C ASN A 28 21.19 -12.05 -0.54
N TRP A 29 21.01 -13.37 -0.60
CA TRP A 29 20.35 -14.02 -1.72
C TRP A 29 18.83 -13.86 -1.59
N GLN A 30 18.20 -13.09 -2.47
CA GLN A 30 16.77 -12.79 -2.35
C GLN A 30 16.05 -12.69 -3.71
N LYS A 31 14.71 -12.63 -3.66
CA LYS A 31 13.82 -12.67 -4.84
C LYS A 31 13.66 -11.34 -5.61
N TYR A 32 14.08 -10.22 -5.03
CA TYR A 32 13.92 -8.86 -5.54
C TYR A 32 14.92 -8.50 -6.65
N SER A 33 16.23 -8.74 -6.45
CA SER A 33 17.26 -8.42 -7.47
C SER A 33 16.96 -9.04 -8.84
N PRO A 34 16.65 -10.34 -8.97
CA PRO A 34 16.34 -10.94 -10.27
C PRO A 34 14.98 -10.50 -10.82
N ALA A 35 14.11 -9.92 -9.99
CA ALA A 35 12.78 -9.50 -10.40
C ALA A 35 12.73 -8.03 -10.87
N VAL A 36 13.77 -7.22 -10.64
CA VAL A 36 13.84 -5.83 -11.09
C VAL A 36 14.75 -5.72 -12.31
N PRO A 37 14.21 -5.41 -13.51
CA PRO A 37 15.00 -5.35 -14.73
C PRO A 37 16.18 -4.38 -14.62
N GLY A 38 17.39 -4.89 -14.81
CA GLY A 38 18.64 -4.14 -14.73
C GLY A 38 19.30 -4.11 -13.34
N LEU A 39 18.74 -4.80 -12.34
CA LEU A 39 19.32 -4.96 -11.00
C LEU A 39 19.70 -6.41 -10.67
N GLU A 40 19.67 -7.33 -11.64
CA GLU A 40 20.00 -8.75 -11.45
C GLU A 40 21.40 -8.93 -10.88
N TRP A 41 22.34 -8.08 -11.30
CA TRP A 41 23.72 -8.02 -10.83
C TRP A 41 23.85 -7.75 -9.32
N SER A 42 22.83 -7.18 -8.68
CA SER A 42 22.83 -6.84 -7.25
C SER A 42 22.50 -8.02 -6.34
N GLN A 43 22.34 -9.24 -6.87
CA GLN A 43 22.11 -10.43 -6.06
C GLN A 43 23.29 -10.67 -5.11
N ASN A 44 23.00 -11.13 -3.89
CA ASN A 44 23.98 -11.27 -2.80
C ASN A 44 24.62 -9.95 -2.32
N GLN A 45 24.10 -8.79 -2.75
CA GLN A 45 24.46 -7.49 -2.21
C GLN A 45 23.38 -6.99 -1.24
N ALA A 46 23.73 -6.03 -0.38
CA ALA A 46 22.74 -5.33 0.44
C ALA A 46 21.58 -4.81 -0.42
N TRP A 47 20.34 -5.16 -0.06
CA TRP A 47 19.19 -5.06 -0.97
C TRP A 47 18.09 -4.14 -0.48
N CYS A 48 18.36 -3.28 0.52
CA CYS A 48 17.38 -2.31 1.02
C CYS A 48 16.83 -1.37 -0.08
N ALA A 49 17.68 -0.85 -0.97
CA ALA A 49 17.24 -0.02 -2.10
C ALA A 49 16.61 -0.84 -3.25
N THR A 50 17.12 -2.06 -3.49
CA THR A 50 16.54 -2.99 -4.45
C THR A 50 15.11 -3.39 -4.05
N PHE A 51 14.85 -3.57 -2.76
CA PHE A 51 13.52 -3.81 -2.21
C PHE A 51 12.55 -2.67 -2.56
N ILE A 52 12.95 -1.42 -2.34
CA ILE A 52 12.09 -0.26 -2.68
C ILE A 52 11.85 -0.19 -4.19
N SER A 53 12.89 -0.44 -5.00
CA SER A 53 12.77 -0.52 -6.47
C SER A 53 11.75 -1.59 -6.90
N TRP A 54 11.81 -2.76 -6.26
CA TRP A 54 10.88 -3.86 -6.50
C TRP A 54 9.46 -3.51 -6.07
N CYS A 55 9.27 -2.91 -4.88
CA CYS A 55 7.95 -2.49 -4.40
C CYS A 55 7.32 -1.49 -5.36
N ALA A 56 8.08 -0.48 -5.81
CA ALA A 56 7.60 0.51 -6.76
C ALA A 56 7.20 -0.14 -8.09
N MET A 57 8.02 -1.04 -8.63
CA MET A 57 7.70 -1.77 -9.86
C MET A 57 6.45 -2.63 -9.71
N LYS A 58 6.37 -3.44 -8.64
CA LYS A 58 5.24 -4.34 -8.39
C LYS A 58 3.93 -3.58 -8.13
N ALA A 59 4.00 -2.36 -7.59
CA ALA A 59 2.86 -1.48 -7.39
C ALA A 59 2.43 -0.70 -8.67
N GLY A 60 3.17 -0.83 -9.78
CA GLY A 60 2.93 -0.08 -11.02
C GLY A 60 3.41 1.38 -10.96
N LEU A 61 4.41 1.68 -10.13
CA LEU A 61 4.89 3.02 -9.79
C LEU A 61 6.40 3.19 -10.06
N ALA A 62 6.99 2.36 -10.92
CA ALA A 62 8.42 2.37 -11.21
C ALA A 62 8.97 3.72 -11.70
N GLY A 63 8.13 4.58 -12.29
CA GLY A 63 8.54 5.92 -12.73
C GLY A 63 8.61 6.96 -11.60
N LEU A 64 8.05 6.66 -10.43
CA LEU A 64 7.98 7.58 -9.29
C LEU A 64 9.06 7.36 -8.23
N TYR A 65 9.85 6.30 -8.38
CA TYR A 65 10.96 5.93 -7.50
C TYR A 65 12.22 5.64 -8.32
N PRO A 66 13.41 5.78 -7.73
CA PRO A 66 14.64 5.35 -8.37
C PRO A 66 14.66 3.82 -8.52
N ARG A 67 14.96 3.34 -9.73
CA ARG A 67 15.32 1.93 -9.95
C ARG A 67 16.82 1.76 -9.70
N THR A 68 17.20 1.39 -8.49
CA THR A 68 18.60 1.29 -8.09
C THR A 68 18.81 0.35 -6.91
N ALA A 69 20.02 -0.22 -6.82
CA ALA A 69 20.51 -0.94 -5.64
C ALA A 69 21.27 -0.03 -4.66
N SER A 70 21.46 1.27 -4.97
CA SER A 70 22.26 2.20 -4.17
C SER A 70 21.40 3.28 -3.50
N CYS A 71 21.51 3.40 -2.18
CA CYS A 71 20.84 4.46 -1.42
C CYS A 71 21.31 5.86 -1.86
N ALA A 72 22.61 6.04 -2.08
CA ALA A 72 23.17 7.31 -2.54
C ALA A 72 22.64 7.72 -3.92
N THR A 73 22.51 6.76 -4.84
CA THR A 73 21.87 6.99 -6.15
C THR A 73 20.40 7.38 -5.98
N GLY A 74 19.69 6.75 -5.04
CA GLY A 74 18.32 7.12 -4.71
C GLY A 74 18.17 8.55 -4.20
N VAL A 75 19.04 8.97 -3.27
CA VAL A 75 19.11 10.36 -2.80
C VAL A 75 19.33 11.32 -3.96
N ALA A 76 20.34 11.06 -4.80
CA ALA A 76 20.65 11.90 -5.96
C ALA A 76 19.47 12.00 -6.93
N TRP A 77 18.76 10.89 -7.18
CA TRP A 77 17.60 10.85 -8.08
C TRP A 77 16.46 11.76 -7.63
N PHE A 78 16.13 11.74 -6.33
CA PHE A 78 15.10 12.60 -5.75
C PHE A 78 15.52 14.06 -5.68
N LYS A 79 16.79 14.34 -5.32
CA LYS A 79 17.34 15.70 -5.31
C LYS A 79 17.32 16.33 -6.70
N ALA A 80 17.75 15.60 -7.73
CA ALA A 80 17.73 16.06 -9.13
C ALA A 80 16.32 16.40 -9.65
N ARG A 81 15.28 15.91 -8.96
CA ARG A 81 13.88 16.17 -9.29
C ARG A 81 13.23 17.24 -8.40
N ASN A 82 13.98 17.85 -7.48
CA ASN A 82 13.46 18.74 -6.44
C ASN A 82 12.39 18.08 -5.56
N ARG A 83 12.60 16.79 -5.26
CA ARG A 83 11.67 15.93 -4.51
C ARG A 83 12.32 15.33 -3.27
N PHE A 84 13.33 15.99 -2.71
CA PHE A 84 13.96 15.57 -1.46
C PHE A 84 13.60 16.55 -0.35
N SER A 85 13.30 16.03 0.85
CA SER A 85 12.80 16.82 1.98
C SER A 85 13.38 16.29 3.29
N GLU A 86 13.52 17.16 4.29
CA GLU A 86 13.88 16.80 5.66
C GLU A 86 12.68 16.28 6.48
N TYR A 87 11.46 16.42 5.95
CA TYR A 87 10.23 16.02 6.61
C TYR A 87 9.70 14.69 6.03
N PRO A 88 9.14 13.78 6.84
CA PRO A 88 8.50 12.57 6.35
C PRO A 88 7.22 12.89 5.56
N ALA A 89 6.90 11.97 4.66
CA ALA A 89 5.61 11.90 4.00
C ALA A 89 5.17 10.45 3.81
N VAL A 90 3.86 10.18 3.81
CA VAL A 90 3.33 8.85 3.54
C VAL A 90 3.68 8.43 2.11
N GLY A 91 4.27 7.24 1.95
CA GLY A 91 4.81 6.73 0.70
C GLY A 91 6.22 7.24 0.37
N ALA A 92 6.81 8.14 1.15
CA ALA A 92 8.18 8.57 0.91
C ALA A 92 9.18 7.42 1.07
N GLN A 93 10.27 7.47 0.30
CA GLN A 93 11.45 6.66 0.58
C GLN A 93 12.32 7.42 1.58
N VAL A 94 12.50 6.90 2.79
CA VAL A 94 13.41 7.47 3.79
C VAL A 94 14.82 6.96 3.56
N PHE A 95 15.83 7.81 3.77
CA PHE A 95 17.25 7.49 3.64
C PHE A 95 17.96 7.75 4.97
N PHE A 96 18.90 6.88 5.32
CA PHE A 96 19.60 6.90 6.60
C PHE A 96 21.13 6.95 6.44
N GLY A 97 21.78 7.44 7.50
CA GLY A 97 23.23 7.51 7.63
C GLY A 97 23.87 8.67 6.85
N PRO A 98 25.21 8.75 6.86
CA PRO A 98 25.95 9.81 6.20
C PRO A 98 25.56 9.96 4.73
N GLY A 99 25.12 11.16 4.34
CA GLY A 99 24.66 11.45 2.97
C GLY A 99 23.42 10.66 2.51
N GLY A 100 22.77 9.91 3.41
CA GLY A 100 21.66 9.00 3.09
C GLY A 100 22.09 7.73 2.38
N GLY A 101 23.38 7.38 2.44
CA GLY A 101 23.95 6.25 1.71
C GLY A 101 23.86 4.89 2.41
N SER A 102 23.51 4.85 3.70
CA SER A 102 23.66 3.64 4.51
C SER A 102 22.48 2.68 4.44
N HIS A 103 21.25 3.20 4.49
CA HIS A 103 20.04 2.36 4.48
C HIS A 103 18.84 3.15 3.96
N THR A 104 17.76 2.44 3.61
CA THR A 104 16.52 3.06 3.14
C THR A 104 15.28 2.24 3.49
N GLY A 105 14.14 2.90 3.54
CA GLY A 105 12.85 2.30 3.87
C GLY A 105 11.67 3.02 3.21
N LEU A 106 10.50 2.38 3.20
CA LEU A 106 9.25 2.98 2.75
C LEU A 106 8.44 3.48 3.95
N VAL A 107 8.12 4.77 3.98
CA VAL A 107 7.28 5.36 5.03
C VAL A 107 5.82 4.98 4.82
N TYR A 108 5.19 4.33 5.80
CA TYR A 108 3.75 4.05 5.77
C TYR A 108 2.92 4.91 6.71
N ALA A 109 3.53 5.55 7.71
CA ALA A 109 2.91 6.52 8.60
C ALA A 109 3.96 7.40 9.27
N PHE A 110 3.53 8.53 9.84
CA PHE A 110 4.34 9.35 10.74
C PHE A 110 3.42 10.06 11.75
N ASP A 111 4.01 10.51 12.85
CA ASP A 111 3.37 11.40 13.82
C ASP A 111 4.33 12.57 14.16
N GLY A 112 4.11 13.23 15.30
CA GLY A 112 4.95 14.33 15.78
C GLY A 112 6.40 13.94 16.03
N ASP A 113 6.65 12.69 16.41
CA ASP A 113 7.93 12.22 16.97
C ASP A 113 8.52 11.03 16.21
N PHE A 114 7.70 10.27 15.49
CA PHE A 114 8.10 9.03 14.84
C PHE A 114 7.76 9.00 13.36
N VAL A 115 8.57 8.23 12.64
CA VAL A 115 8.27 7.71 11.31
C VAL A 115 8.17 6.19 11.40
N TYR A 116 7.18 5.63 10.71
CA TYR A 116 6.91 4.21 10.67
C TYR A 116 7.14 3.69 9.26
N THR A 117 7.97 2.66 9.14
CA THR A 117 8.54 2.23 7.85
C THR A 117 8.42 0.73 7.63
N VAL A 118 8.36 0.33 6.36
CA VAL A 118 8.68 -1.04 5.93
C VAL A 118 10.08 -1.00 5.34
N GLU A 119 10.98 -1.83 5.86
CA GLU A 119 12.40 -1.84 5.51
C GLU A 119 12.82 -3.26 5.12
N GLY A 120 13.49 -3.40 3.98
CA GLY A 120 14.12 -4.65 3.55
C GLY A 120 15.61 -4.64 3.83
N ASN A 121 16.23 -5.81 3.97
CA ASN A 121 17.61 -5.98 4.40
C ASN A 121 17.85 -5.26 5.74
N THR A 122 16.95 -5.50 6.69
CA THR A 122 17.11 -5.14 8.10
C THR A 122 16.71 -6.34 8.96
N ASN A 123 16.70 -6.17 10.27
CA ASN A 123 16.42 -7.21 11.26
C ASN A 123 15.54 -6.67 12.39
N GLY A 124 15.15 -7.55 13.30
CA GLY A 124 14.40 -7.21 14.51
C GLY A 124 15.24 -6.59 15.62
N ASP A 125 16.52 -6.93 15.72
CA ASP A 125 17.39 -6.64 16.88
C ASP A 125 18.21 -5.35 16.76
N GLY A 126 18.24 -4.73 15.58
CA GLY A 126 18.97 -3.50 15.30
C GLY A 126 20.43 -3.70 14.89
N SER A 127 20.87 -4.94 14.65
CA SER A 127 22.22 -5.21 14.13
C SER A 127 22.41 -4.66 12.70
N ALA A 128 23.66 -4.58 12.24
CA ALA A 128 23.96 -4.10 10.88
C ALA A 128 23.70 -5.17 9.79
N GLU A 129 23.68 -6.46 10.17
CA GLU A 129 23.40 -7.57 9.26
C GLU A 129 21.89 -7.69 9.06
N GLY A 130 21.38 -7.22 7.93
CA GLY A 130 19.98 -7.39 7.56
C GLY A 130 19.67 -8.84 7.20
N ASP A 131 18.50 -9.32 7.60
CA ASP A 131 18.07 -10.71 7.35
C ASP A 131 16.71 -10.82 6.66
N GLY A 132 15.97 -9.71 6.54
CA GLY A 132 14.62 -9.76 6.02
C GLY A 132 13.91 -8.42 5.91
N VAL A 133 12.58 -8.50 5.86
CA VAL A 133 11.68 -7.34 5.75
C VAL A 133 10.91 -7.14 7.04
N TYR A 134 11.00 -5.93 7.61
CA TYR A 134 10.46 -5.60 8.92
C TYR A 134 9.68 -4.29 8.92
N LEU A 135 8.76 -4.18 9.88
CA LEU A 135 8.21 -2.89 10.30
C LEU A 135 9.17 -2.25 11.29
N LYS A 136 9.54 -0.99 11.07
CA LYS A 136 10.39 -0.23 11.98
C LYS A 136 9.69 1.04 12.44
N LYS A 137 9.94 1.41 13.69
CA LYS A 137 9.56 2.68 14.29
C LYS A 137 10.85 3.44 14.56
N ARG A 138 11.01 4.63 13.97
CA ARG A 138 12.23 5.44 14.08
C ARG A 138 11.88 6.85 14.52
N GLN A 139 12.73 7.45 15.36
CA GLN A 139 12.61 8.87 15.69
C GLN A 139 12.83 9.69 14.42
N ARG A 140 11.82 10.47 14.00
CA ARG A 140 11.88 11.20 12.71
C ARG A 140 12.85 12.39 12.72
N ARG A 141 13.34 12.78 13.90
CA ARG A 141 14.34 13.84 14.10
C ARG A 141 15.71 13.28 14.53
N SER A 142 15.91 11.97 14.44
CA SER A 142 17.21 11.36 14.71
C SER A 142 18.25 11.88 13.72
N SER A 143 19.47 12.14 14.18
CA SER A 143 20.61 12.49 13.32
C SER A 143 20.97 11.40 12.30
N TYR A 144 20.51 10.17 12.52
CA TYR A 144 20.68 9.07 11.57
C TYR A 144 19.69 9.13 10.40
N VAL A 145 18.59 9.89 10.52
CA VAL A 145 17.67 10.16 9.42
C VAL A 145 18.26 11.25 8.55
N TYR A 146 18.63 10.91 7.31
CA TYR A 146 19.20 11.87 6.38
C TYR A 146 18.12 12.69 5.67
N GLY A 147 17.02 12.04 5.29
CA GLY A 147 15.89 12.72 4.66
C GLY A 147 14.99 11.77 3.87
N TYR A 148 14.09 12.37 3.10
CA TYR A 148 12.93 11.71 2.51
C TYR A 148 12.77 12.09 1.04
N GLY A 149 12.77 11.08 0.16
CA GLY A 149 12.43 11.21 -1.24
C GLY A 149 10.92 11.11 -1.46
N TYR A 150 10.33 12.12 -2.11
CA TYR A 150 8.89 12.28 -2.31
C TYR A 150 8.47 11.81 -3.71
N PRO A 151 7.80 10.67 -3.85
CA PRO A 151 7.27 10.21 -5.13
C PRO A 151 6.21 11.18 -5.65
N ALA A 152 6.19 11.42 -6.96
CA ALA A 152 5.24 12.32 -7.61
C ALA A 152 3.87 11.68 -7.83
N PHE A 153 3.22 11.26 -6.73
CA PHE A 153 1.86 10.74 -6.77
C PHE A 153 0.88 11.78 -7.31
N ALA A 154 -0.04 11.34 -8.17
CA ALA A 154 -1.04 12.21 -8.79
C ALA A 154 -2.00 12.80 -7.74
N GLU A 155 -2.31 12.04 -6.69
CA GLU A 155 -3.20 12.51 -5.63
C GLU A 155 -2.56 13.56 -4.72
N GLY A 156 -1.22 13.68 -4.68
CA GLY A 156 -0.47 14.45 -3.70
C GLY A 156 0.25 13.58 -2.66
N VAL A 157 0.93 14.20 -1.69
CA VAL A 157 1.69 13.48 -0.62
C VAL A 157 1.29 14.01 0.74
N ASP A 158 0.94 13.11 1.67
CA ASP A 158 0.64 13.52 3.05
C ASP A 158 1.97 13.74 3.75
N SER A 159 2.32 15.00 4.00
CA SER A 159 3.66 15.41 4.37
C SER A 159 3.63 16.32 5.59
N ALA A 160 4.65 16.19 6.44
CA ALA A 160 4.91 17.13 7.52
C ALA A 160 5.67 18.39 7.08
N ALA A 161 6.08 18.50 5.80
CA ALA A 161 6.80 19.67 5.29
C ALA A 161 5.86 20.88 5.19
N PRO A 162 6.22 22.05 5.74
CA PRO A 162 5.40 23.27 5.63
C PRO A 162 5.05 23.65 4.19
N ALA A 163 6.01 23.53 3.27
CA ALA A 163 5.82 23.85 1.84
C ALA A 163 4.91 22.87 1.07
N TRP A 164 4.48 21.78 1.71
CA TRP A 164 3.64 20.74 1.11
C TRP A 164 2.28 20.58 1.80
N LYS A 165 1.94 21.47 2.75
CA LYS A 165 0.65 21.45 3.47
C LYS A 165 -0.55 21.49 2.53
N ASP A 166 -0.48 22.27 1.45
CA ASP A 166 -1.56 22.41 0.46
C ASP A 166 -1.49 21.37 -0.68
N LYS A 167 -0.44 20.54 -0.70
CA LYS A 167 -0.23 19.43 -1.65
C LYS A 167 -0.55 18.07 -1.03
N LYS A 168 -1.30 18.09 0.08
CA LYS A 168 -1.81 16.90 0.77
C LYS A 168 -2.65 16.07 -0.22
N PRO A 169 -2.72 14.72 -0.08
CA PRO A 169 -3.57 13.91 -0.91
C PRO A 169 -4.97 14.46 -0.78
N THR A 170 -5.49 15.04 -1.85
CA THR A 170 -6.94 15.22 -1.89
C THR A 170 -7.47 13.80 -1.84
N ALA A 171 -8.16 13.45 -0.75
CA ALA A 171 -8.71 12.11 -0.58
C ALA A 171 -9.33 11.74 -1.92
N ALA A 172 -8.82 10.68 -2.57
CA ALA A 172 -9.25 10.33 -3.92
C ALA A 172 -10.77 10.38 -3.89
N LYS A 173 -11.37 11.34 -4.60
CA LYS A 173 -12.82 11.54 -4.56
C LYS A 173 -13.42 10.15 -4.76
N PRO A 174 -14.30 9.67 -3.87
CA PRO A 174 -14.94 8.38 -4.07
C PRO A 174 -15.43 8.38 -5.51
N SER A 175 -14.96 7.42 -6.32
CA SER A 175 -15.28 7.37 -7.74
C SER A 175 -16.79 7.55 -7.87
N THR A 176 -17.21 8.65 -8.48
CA THR A 176 -18.62 8.87 -8.76
C THR A 176 -19.06 7.93 -9.86
N ALA A 177 -18.16 7.50 -10.75
CA ALA A 177 -18.49 6.59 -11.84
C ALA A 177 -19.04 5.26 -11.34
N ILE A 178 -20.16 4.84 -11.94
CA ILE A 178 -20.75 3.52 -11.77
C ILE A 178 -19.91 2.49 -12.53
N VAL A 179 -19.55 1.39 -11.86
CA VAL A 179 -18.80 0.28 -12.46
C VAL A 179 -19.56 -1.04 -12.38
N SER A 180 -19.29 -1.96 -13.30
CA SER A 180 -19.86 -3.31 -13.27
C SER A 180 -19.28 -4.16 -12.12
N LEU A 181 -20.05 -5.14 -11.67
CA LEU A 181 -19.58 -6.18 -10.76
C LEU A 181 -18.69 -7.16 -11.54
N ALA A 182 -17.49 -7.41 -11.03
CA ALA A 182 -16.62 -8.45 -11.57
C ALA A 182 -17.25 -9.83 -11.36
N SER A 183 -17.16 -10.70 -12.36
CA SER A 183 -17.74 -12.06 -12.34
C SER A 183 -17.26 -12.93 -11.17
N GLY A 184 -16.08 -12.64 -10.62
CA GLY A 184 -15.53 -13.32 -9.46
C GLY A 184 -16.12 -12.91 -8.11
N VAL A 185 -16.95 -11.86 -8.03
CA VAL A 185 -17.50 -11.39 -6.74
C VAL A 185 -18.76 -12.15 -6.38
N LYS A 186 -18.64 -13.07 -5.42
CA LYS A 186 -19.76 -13.91 -4.94
C LYS A 186 -19.62 -14.28 -3.46
N PRO A 187 -20.69 -14.75 -2.79
CA PRO A 187 -20.60 -15.25 -1.42
C PRO A 187 -19.48 -16.29 -1.24
N GLY A 188 -18.75 -16.17 -0.13
CA GLY A 188 -17.73 -17.15 0.26
C GLY A 188 -16.36 -16.99 -0.41
N VAL A 189 -16.15 -16.01 -1.29
CA VAL A 189 -14.83 -15.79 -1.93
C VAL A 189 -14.16 -14.49 -1.49
N ARG A 190 -12.83 -14.43 -1.67
CA ARG A 190 -12.06 -13.18 -1.58
C ARG A 190 -11.95 -12.53 -2.95
N HIS A 191 -12.23 -11.25 -3.03
CA HIS A 191 -12.04 -10.46 -4.23
C HIS A 191 -11.81 -8.98 -3.88
N PRO A 192 -10.87 -8.25 -4.54
CA PRO A 192 -10.58 -6.85 -4.21
C PRO A 192 -11.82 -5.93 -4.21
N GLN A 193 -12.78 -6.17 -5.10
CA GLN A 193 -14.04 -5.40 -5.21
C GLN A 193 -15.02 -5.64 -4.04
N VAL A 194 -14.85 -6.69 -3.22
CA VAL A 194 -15.69 -6.92 -2.04
C VAL A 194 -15.51 -5.81 -1.01
N ARG A 195 -14.29 -5.27 -0.87
CA ARG A 195 -14.03 -4.13 0.02
C ARG A 195 -14.84 -2.90 -0.39
N GLU A 196 -15.00 -2.69 -1.69
CA GLU A 196 -15.83 -1.62 -2.23
C GLU A 196 -17.32 -1.89 -1.98
N LEU A 197 -17.79 -3.11 -2.27
CA LEU A 197 -19.16 -3.54 -1.95
C LEU A 197 -19.51 -3.29 -0.48
N GLN A 198 -18.67 -3.72 0.45
CA GLN A 198 -18.88 -3.54 1.90
C GLN A 198 -18.97 -2.05 2.28
N ARG A 199 -18.10 -1.19 1.71
CA ARG A 199 -18.16 0.26 1.96
C ARG A 199 -19.45 0.87 1.43
N LEU A 200 -19.88 0.49 0.22
CA LEU A 200 -21.11 0.99 -0.38
C LEU A 200 -22.35 0.55 0.42
N LEU A 201 -22.38 -0.70 0.90
CA LEU A 201 -23.46 -1.20 1.77
C LEU A 201 -23.54 -0.41 3.08
N ILE A 202 -22.40 -0.14 3.73
CA ILE A 202 -22.37 0.68 4.95
C ILE A 202 -22.84 2.11 4.64
N ALA A 203 -22.29 2.72 3.59
CA ALA A 203 -22.61 4.11 3.21
C ALA A 203 -24.09 4.29 2.84
N ALA A 204 -24.71 3.31 2.18
CA ALA A 204 -26.12 3.32 1.83
C ALA A 204 -27.05 2.84 2.96
N GLY A 205 -26.53 2.61 4.17
CA GLY A 205 -27.34 2.28 5.35
C GLY A 205 -27.75 0.82 5.49
N TYR A 206 -27.09 -0.10 4.76
CA TYR A 206 -27.30 -1.56 4.83
C TYR A 206 -26.33 -2.26 5.78
N GLY A 207 -25.54 -1.49 6.54
CA GLY A 207 -24.77 -1.98 7.68
C GLY A 207 -25.67 -2.44 8.85
N PRO A 208 -25.05 -2.83 9.98
CA PRO A 208 -23.62 -2.93 10.20
C PRO A 208 -23.03 -4.19 9.54
N ILE A 209 -21.81 -4.08 9.04
CA ILE A 209 -20.95 -5.23 8.72
C ILE A 209 -19.94 -5.31 9.87
N ARG A 210 -20.17 -6.24 10.81
CA ARG A 210 -19.32 -6.36 12.01
C ARG A 210 -17.90 -6.79 11.61
N GLY A 211 -16.89 -6.14 12.18
CA GLY A 211 -15.49 -6.32 11.83
C GLY A 211 -14.94 -5.25 10.88
N ALA A 212 -13.65 -5.33 10.54
CA ALA A 212 -13.04 -4.43 9.57
C ALA A 212 -13.53 -4.71 8.14
N VAL A 213 -13.55 -3.69 7.28
CA VAL A 213 -13.84 -3.87 5.84
C VAL A 213 -12.72 -4.70 5.20
N THR A 214 -13.06 -5.86 4.66
CA THR A 214 -12.12 -6.83 4.08
C THR A 214 -12.38 -7.05 2.59
N ASP A 215 -11.56 -7.89 1.96
CA ASP A 215 -11.81 -8.42 0.61
C ASP A 215 -12.65 -9.71 0.63
N TYR A 216 -13.13 -10.17 1.78
CA TYR A 216 -13.83 -11.44 1.92
C TYR A 216 -15.35 -11.28 1.99
N TYR A 217 -16.08 -11.97 1.11
CA TYR A 217 -17.54 -11.96 1.03
C TYR A 217 -18.16 -12.95 2.04
N GLY A 218 -17.86 -12.72 3.32
CA GLY A 218 -18.33 -13.56 4.43
C GLY A 218 -19.78 -13.28 4.86
N ALA A 219 -20.22 -13.99 5.89
CA ALA A 219 -21.59 -13.96 6.41
C ALA A 219 -22.11 -12.53 6.71
N ASN A 220 -21.28 -11.66 7.27
CA ASN A 220 -21.68 -10.27 7.56
C ASN A 220 -21.92 -9.45 6.28
N THR A 221 -21.18 -9.73 5.20
CA THR A 221 -21.41 -9.10 3.89
C THR A 221 -22.68 -9.64 3.25
N GLN A 222 -22.87 -10.96 3.31
CA GLN A 222 -24.08 -11.62 2.81
C GLN A 222 -25.34 -11.09 3.51
N ALA A 223 -25.31 -10.95 4.84
CA ALA A 223 -26.40 -10.36 5.61
C ALA A 223 -26.69 -8.90 5.22
N ALA A 224 -25.65 -8.09 4.98
CA ALA A 224 -25.82 -6.72 4.51
C ALA A 224 -26.41 -6.64 3.10
N VAL A 225 -25.99 -7.53 2.19
CA VAL A 225 -26.57 -7.64 0.84
C VAL A 225 -28.02 -8.10 0.89
N ASN A 226 -28.34 -9.04 1.76
CA ASN A 226 -29.73 -9.44 1.95
C ASN A 226 -30.59 -8.26 2.45
N ARG A 227 -30.08 -7.43 3.38
CA ARG A 227 -30.77 -6.20 3.80
C ARG A 227 -30.98 -5.22 2.64
N PHE A 228 -30.00 -5.13 1.73
CA PHE A 228 -30.15 -4.36 0.49
C PHE A 228 -31.27 -4.92 -0.39
N HIS A 229 -31.29 -6.23 -0.64
CA HIS A 229 -32.34 -6.88 -1.45
C HIS A 229 -33.73 -6.76 -0.84
N LEU A 230 -33.88 -6.89 0.48
CA LEU A 230 -35.17 -6.73 1.16
C LEU A 230 -35.76 -5.32 0.98
N LYS A 231 -34.92 -4.27 0.87
CA LYS A 231 -35.36 -2.91 0.54
C LYS A 231 -35.44 -2.64 -0.96
N ASN A 232 -34.88 -3.52 -1.79
CA ASN A 232 -34.77 -3.36 -3.25
C ASN A 232 -35.07 -4.69 -3.95
N PRO A 233 -36.30 -5.21 -3.84
CA PRO A 233 -36.66 -6.54 -4.32
C PRO A 233 -36.47 -6.71 -5.84
N GLN A 234 -36.42 -5.61 -6.60
CA GLN A 234 -36.12 -5.64 -8.04
C GLN A 234 -34.72 -6.17 -8.38
N TYR A 235 -33.79 -6.17 -7.43
CA TYR A 235 -32.44 -6.72 -7.61
C TYR A 235 -32.26 -8.13 -7.05
N MET A 236 -33.30 -8.65 -6.37
CA MET A 236 -33.30 -9.96 -5.75
C MET A 236 -33.70 -11.03 -6.78
N SER A 237 -33.15 -12.23 -6.65
CA SER A 237 -33.58 -13.39 -7.45
C SER A 237 -35.07 -13.68 -7.24
N ARG A 238 -35.83 -13.84 -8.34
CA ARG A 238 -37.29 -14.07 -8.29
C ARG A 238 -37.63 -15.31 -7.45
N GLY A 239 -38.65 -15.19 -6.60
CA GLY A 239 -39.17 -16.29 -5.78
C GLY A 239 -38.30 -16.63 -4.56
N THR A 240 -37.26 -15.84 -4.26
CA THR A 240 -36.42 -16.04 -3.07
C THR A 240 -36.84 -15.10 -1.93
N THR A 241 -36.61 -15.51 -0.69
CA THR A 241 -36.78 -14.66 0.52
C THR A 241 -35.44 -14.29 1.15
N TYR A 242 -34.35 -14.90 0.66
CA TYR A 242 -32.98 -14.63 1.05
C TYR A 242 -32.08 -14.77 -0.17
N ASP A 243 -31.42 -13.69 -0.58
CA ASP A 243 -30.44 -13.69 -1.67
C ASP A 243 -29.15 -13.02 -1.19
N PRO A 244 -28.10 -13.81 -0.90
CA PRO A 244 -26.84 -13.29 -0.41
C PRO A 244 -25.94 -12.74 -1.52
N ALA A 245 -26.31 -12.86 -2.80
CA ALA A 245 -25.48 -12.52 -3.95
C ALA A 245 -25.95 -11.23 -4.64
N ILE A 246 -25.24 -10.13 -4.40
CA ILE A 246 -25.61 -8.78 -4.88
C ILE A 246 -25.93 -8.67 -6.38
N GLY A 247 -25.29 -9.49 -7.23
CA GLY A 247 -25.44 -9.44 -8.69
C GLY A 247 -24.97 -8.11 -9.32
N ASN A 248 -24.82 -8.10 -10.65
CA ASN A 248 -24.36 -6.90 -11.36
C ASN A 248 -25.37 -5.75 -11.27
N ALA A 249 -26.66 -6.05 -11.48
CA ALA A 249 -27.73 -5.06 -11.41
C ALA A 249 -27.87 -4.47 -9.99
N GLY A 250 -27.83 -5.32 -8.96
CA GLY A 250 -27.88 -4.87 -7.57
C GLY A 250 -26.65 -4.05 -7.18
N PHE A 251 -25.46 -4.41 -7.67
CA PHE A 251 -24.25 -3.61 -7.41
C PHE A 251 -24.30 -2.23 -8.06
N ILE A 252 -24.84 -2.12 -9.28
CA ILE A 252 -25.11 -0.84 -9.94
C ILE A 252 -26.16 -0.02 -9.17
N GLY A 253 -27.25 -0.67 -8.73
CA GLY A 253 -28.29 -0.02 -7.93
C GLY A 253 -27.77 0.52 -6.60
N LEU A 254 -26.97 -0.28 -5.89
CA LEU A 254 -26.32 0.10 -4.63
C LEU A 254 -25.38 1.30 -4.83
N GLN A 255 -24.60 1.31 -5.90
CA GLN A 255 -23.72 2.44 -6.24
C GLN A 255 -24.51 3.74 -6.39
N LYS A 256 -25.64 3.71 -7.12
CA LYS A 256 -26.53 4.87 -7.27
C LYS A 256 -27.08 5.35 -5.93
N GLN A 257 -27.51 4.43 -5.06
CA GLN A 257 -27.99 4.78 -3.71
C GLN A 257 -26.91 5.37 -2.81
N ALA A 258 -25.66 4.95 -3.00
CA ALA A 258 -24.50 5.52 -2.33
C ALA A 258 -24.03 6.85 -2.97
N GLY A 259 -24.78 7.42 -3.93
CA GLY A 259 -24.51 8.73 -4.52
C GLY A 259 -23.60 8.72 -5.76
N ARG A 260 -23.32 7.55 -6.35
CA ARG A 260 -22.57 7.44 -7.61
C ARG A 260 -23.42 7.84 -8.82
N ARG A 261 -22.76 8.45 -9.80
CA ARG A 261 -23.31 8.95 -11.06
C ARG A 261 -22.45 8.48 -12.22
#